data_AF-A0A559TYT7-F1
#
_entry.id   AF-A0A559TYT7-F1
#
_cell.length_a   1.000
_cell.length_b   1.000
_cell.length_c   1.000
_cell.angle_alpha   90.00
_cell.angle_beta   90.00
_cell.angle_gamma   90.00
#
_symmetry.space_group_name_H-M   'P 1'
#
loop_
_entity.id
_entity.type
_entity.pdbx_description
1 polymer ?
#
loop_
_entity_poly.entity_id
_entity_poly.type
_entity_poly.pdbx_seq_one_letter_code
_entity_poly.pdbx_strand_id
1 'polypeptide(L)'
;MLAEAGFEVDERLIVSGDYSRAGGEAGAERLPAQATDLDAVFVASDLMAQGVPAVLQRAGKRVPQDIAVGGTTPPRRPPSLRH
;
A
#
# COMPACT_ATOMS: atom_id res chain seq x y z
N MET A 1 16.44 -0.31 6.78
CA MET A 1 16.26 -0.10 5.32
C MET A 1 16.28 -1.47 4.65
N LEU A 2 15.59 -1.74 3.54
CA LEU A 2 15.52 -3.10 2.94
C LEU A 2 16.90 -3.72 2.69
N ALA A 3 17.86 -2.92 2.23
CA ALA A 3 19.26 -3.35 2.04
C ALA A 3 19.95 -3.77 3.35
N GLU A 4 19.65 -3.11 4.47
CA GLU A 4 20.21 -3.47 5.81
C GLU A 4 19.64 -4.80 6.34
N ALA A 5 18.49 -5.23 5.81
CA ALA A 5 17.88 -6.53 6.11
C ALA A 5 18.31 -7.64 5.13
N GLY A 6 19.23 -7.34 4.19
CA GLY A 6 19.72 -8.31 3.20
C GLY A 6 18.78 -8.54 2.02
N PHE A 7 17.74 -7.70 1.85
CA PHE A 7 16.87 -7.76 0.68
C PHE A 7 17.41 -6.83 -0.42
N GLU A 8 17.61 -7.39 -1.61
CA GLU A 8 17.83 -6.57 -2.80
C GLU A 8 16.56 -5.76 -3.10
N VAL A 9 16.76 -4.48 -3.41
CA VAL A 9 15.66 -3.60 -3.80
C VAL A 9 15.35 -3.88 -5.27
N ASP A 10 14.20 -4.50 -5.53
CA ASP A 10 13.67 -4.63 -6.88
C ASP A 10 12.95 -3.34 -7.27
N GLU A 11 13.56 -2.55 -8.16
CA GLU A 11 12.99 -1.28 -8.63
C GLU A 11 11.63 -1.47 -9.32
N ARG A 12 11.32 -2.67 -9.83
CA ARG A 12 10.01 -2.96 -10.42
C ARG A 12 8.88 -2.93 -9.39
N LEU A 13 9.20 -3.09 -8.10
CA LEU A 13 8.25 -3.01 -6.99
C LEU A 13 8.08 -1.58 -6.46
N ILE A 14 8.69 -0.59 -7.11
CA ILE A 14 8.62 0.82 -6.72
C ILE A 14 7.88 1.61 -7.80
N VAL A 15 6.78 2.25 -7.40
CA VAL A 15 6.03 3.17 -8.26
C VAL A 15 5.96 4.54 -7.60
N SER A 16 6.40 5.56 -8.32
CA SER A 16 6.23 6.95 -7.89
C SER A 16 4.77 7.38 -8.03
N GLY A 17 4.26 8.06 -7.00
CA GLY A 17 2.97 8.72 -7.04
C GLY A 17 3.09 10.20 -6.70
N ASP A 18 1.97 10.92 -6.80
CA ASP A 18 1.87 12.37 -6.71
C ASP A 18 1.18 12.84 -5.41
N TYR A 19 1.13 11.98 -4.40
CA TYR A 19 0.41 12.21 -3.13
C TYR A 19 -1.13 12.32 -3.26
N SER A 20 -1.69 12.10 -4.44
CA SER A 20 -3.14 12.10 -4.65
C SER A 20 -3.75 10.70 -4.50
N ARG A 21 -5.06 10.62 -4.24
CA ARG A 21 -5.79 9.35 -4.26
C ARG A 21 -5.65 8.63 -5.61
N ALA A 22 -5.75 9.37 -6.71
CA ALA A 22 -5.59 8.84 -8.06
C ALA A 22 -4.17 8.30 -8.32
N GLY A 23 -3.14 8.93 -7.77
CA GLY A 23 -1.77 8.42 -7.82
C GLY A 23 -1.61 7.09 -7.07
N GLY A 24 -2.31 6.92 -5.95
CA GLY A 24 -2.40 5.64 -5.24
C GLY A 24 -3.12 4.56 -6.06
N GLU A 25 -4.23 4.91 -6.70
CA GLU A 25 -4.97 4.02 -7.61
C GLU A 25 -4.09 3.55 -8.76
N ALA A 26 -3.41 4.47 -9.45
CA ALA A 26 -2.51 4.15 -10.56
C ALA A 26 -1.34 3.24 -10.14
N GLY A 27 -0.79 3.43 -8.94
CA GLY A 27 0.23 2.52 -8.39
C GLY A 27 -0.31 1.10 -8.17
N ALA A 28 -1.54 0.99 -7.66
CA ALA A 28 -2.22 -0.28 -7.40
C ALA A 28 -2.61 -1.04 -8.66
N GLU A 29 -2.74 -0.38 -9.81
CA GLU A 29 -2.92 -1.04 -11.11
C GLU A 29 -1.60 -1.62 -11.64
N ARG A 30 -0.49 -0.90 -11.43
CA ARG A 30 0.82 -1.25 -12.00
C ARG A 30 1.54 -2.36 -11.24
N LEU A 31 1.56 -2.29 -9.91
CA LEU A 31 2.35 -3.21 -9.09
C LEU A 31 1.94 -4.69 -9.25
N PRO A 32 0.65 -5.06 -9.17
CA PRO A 32 0.25 -6.47 -9.35
C PRO A 32 0.49 -7.00 -10.77
N ALA A 33 0.57 -6.11 -11.77
CA ALA A 33 0.92 -6.49 -13.14
C ALA A 33 2.43 -6.73 -13.31
N GLN A 34 3.26 -6.12 -12.46
CA GLN A 34 4.72 -6.26 -12.46
C GLN A 34 5.19 -7.44 -11.59
N ALA A 35 4.45 -7.76 -10.53
CA ALA A 35 4.73 -8.88 -9.62
C ALA A 35 3.43 -9.59 -9.21
N THR A 36 3.24 -10.80 -9.73
CA THR A 36 2.00 -11.58 -9.52
C THR A 36 1.91 -12.22 -8.14
N ASP A 37 3.05 -12.33 -7.44
CA ASP A 37 3.25 -12.91 -6.12
C ASP A 37 3.32 -11.86 -5.00
N LEU A 38 2.96 -10.60 -5.32
CA LEU A 38 2.90 -9.52 -4.35
C LEU A 38 1.91 -9.83 -3.21
N ASP A 39 2.38 -9.72 -1.97
CA ASP A 39 1.62 -9.99 -0.75
C ASP A 39 1.30 -8.73 0.06
N ALA A 40 2.04 -7.64 -0.15
CA ALA A 40 1.82 -6.37 0.52
C ALA A 40 2.26 -5.16 -0.33
N VAL A 41 1.58 -4.02 -0.12
CA VAL A 41 1.98 -2.71 -0.64
C VAL A 41 2.08 -1.71 0.50
N PHE A 42 3.20 -1.01 0.57
CA PHE A 42 3.38 0.13 1.45
C PHE A 42 3.23 1.44 0.68
N VAL A 43 2.37 2.33 1.17
CA VAL A 43 2.02 3.58 0.51
C VAL A 43 2.49 4.75 1.37
N ALA A 44 3.27 5.64 0.77
CA ALA A 44 3.91 6.75 1.48
C ALA A 44 2.93 7.84 1.99
N SER A 45 1.65 7.77 1.64
CA SER A 45 0.63 8.76 2.00
C SER A 45 -0.70 8.08 2.29
N ASP A 46 -1.37 8.50 3.36
CA ASP A 46 -2.72 8.04 3.70
C ASP A 46 -3.75 8.37 2.64
N LEU A 47 -3.60 9.53 2.00
CA LEU A 47 -4.50 9.96 0.94
C LEU A 47 -4.38 9.05 -0.28
N MET A 48 -3.14 8.65 -0.63
CA MET A 48 -2.89 7.66 -1.68
C MET A 48 -3.41 6.29 -1.27
N ALA A 49 -3.17 5.87 -0.01
CA ALA A 49 -3.56 4.55 0.49
C ALA A 49 -5.08 4.32 0.42
N GLN A 50 -5.89 5.37 0.53
CA GLN A 50 -7.36 5.28 0.38
C GLN A 50 -7.82 4.88 -1.03
N GLY A 51 -6.99 5.07 -2.06
CA GLY A 51 -7.29 4.67 -3.44
C GLY A 51 -7.02 3.19 -3.73
N VAL A 52 -6.03 2.62 -3.04
CA VAL A 52 -5.47 1.30 -3.34
C VAL A 52 -6.48 0.15 -3.21
N PRO A 53 -7.25 0.00 -2.11
CA PRO A 53 -8.10 -1.17 -1.92
C PRO A 53 -9.16 -1.36 -3.01
N ALA A 54 -9.76 -0.26 -3.49
CA ALA A 54 -10.80 -0.32 -4.52
C ALA A 54 -10.25 -0.85 -5.85
N VAL A 55 -9.01 -0.50 -6.20
CA VAL A 55 -8.34 -1.00 -7.41
C VAL A 55 -8.00 -2.48 -7.27
N LEU A 56 -7.40 -2.87 -6.15
CA LEU A 56 -7.05 -4.28 -5.89
C LEU A 56 -8.28 -5.19 -5.94
N GLN A 57 -9.39 -4.74 -5.34
CA GLN A 57 -10.66 -5.47 -5.39
C GLN A 57 -11.20 -5.64 -6.81
N ARG A 58 -11.12 -4.60 -7.66
CA ARG A 58 -11.50 -4.70 -9.09
C ARG A 58 -10.60 -5.66 -9.87
N ALA A 59 -9.34 -5.78 -9.48
CA ALA A 59 -8.40 -6.77 -10.01
C ALA A 59 -8.60 -8.19 -9.43
N GLY A 60 -9.65 -8.41 -8.62
CA GLY A 60 -9.96 -9.70 -8.02
C GLY A 60 -9.08 -10.06 -6.81
N LYS A 61 -8.35 -9.10 -6.25
CA LYS A 61 -7.50 -9.28 -5.06
C LYS A 61 -8.20 -8.76 -3.81
N ARG A 62 -8.22 -9.56 -2.75
CA ARG A 62 -8.82 -9.21 -1.46
C ARG A 62 -7.79 -8.51 -0.57
N VAL A 63 -8.24 -7.47 0.12
CA VAL A 63 -7.44 -6.76 1.12
C VAL A 63 -8.02 -7.04 2.50
N PRO A 64 -7.23 -7.52 3.48
CA PRO A 64 -5.79 -7.80 3.44
C PRO A 64 -5.41 -9.23 3.02
N GLN A 65 -6.36 -10.09 2.63
CA GLN A 65 -6.12 -11.54 2.55
C GLN A 65 -5.17 -11.97 1.42
N ASP A 66 -5.24 -11.30 0.27
CA ASP A 66 -4.37 -11.59 -0.87
C ASP A 66 -3.24 -10.56 -0.96
N ILE A 67 -3.55 -9.27 -0.70
CA ILE A 67 -2.58 -8.19 -0.67
C ILE A 67 -2.88 -7.28 0.52
N ALA A 68 -1.94 -7.16 1.45
CA ALA A 68 -2.01 -6.22 2.56
C ALA A 68 -1.69 -4.79 2.09
N VAL A 69 -2.38 -3.79 2.65
CA VAL A 69 -2.13 -2.37 2.33
C VAL A 69 -1.73 -1.64 3.60
N GLY A 70 -0.51 -1.11 3.62
CA GLY A 70 0.01 -0.25 4.68
C GLY A 70 0.05 1.21 4.22
N GLY A 71 -0.45 2.12 5.05
CA GLY A 71 -0.33 3.57 4.87
C GLY A 71 0.44 4.22 6.03
N THR A 72 0.48 5.54 6.05
CA THR A 72 1.14 6.34 7.09
C THR A 72 0.15 6.94 8.11
N THR A 73 -0.86 6.18 8.53
CA THR A 73 -1.81 6.68 9.54
C THR A 73 -1.27 6.33 10.92
N PRO A 74 -1.04 7.30 11.83
CA PRO A 74 -0.76 6.95 13.22
C PRO A 74 -1.95 6.16 13.80
N PRO A 75 -1.74 5.18 14.70
CA PRO A 75 -2.83 4.40 15.27
C PRO A 75 -3.87 5.34 15.91
N ARG A 76 -5.17 5.08 15.68
CA ARG A 76 -6.23 5.82 16.38
C ARG A 76 -6.02 5.64 17.88
N ARG A 77 -5.81 6.74 18.60
CA ARG A 77 -5.77 6.72 20.07
C ARG A 77 -7.11 6.17 20.58
N PRO A 78 -7.12 5.22 21.51
CA PRO A 78 -8.37 4.81 22.16
C PRO A 78 -9.01 6.04 22.83
N PRO A 79 -10.35 6.11 22.92
CA PRO A 79 -11.02 7.19 23.62
C PRO A 79 -10.47 7.27 25.05
N SER A 80 -9.97 8.44 25.44
CA SER A 80 -9.51 8.67 26.81
C SER A 80 -10.67 8.44 27.77
N LEU A 81 -10.57 7.42 28.61
CA LEU A 81 -11.46 7.24 29.76
C LEU A 81 -11.29 8.47 30.64
N ARG A 82 -12.35 9.29 30.75
CA ARG A 82 -12.42 10.35 31.75
C ARG A 82 -12.60 9.64 33.11
N HIS A 83 -11.62 9.79 33.99
CA HIS A 83 -11.79 9.52 35.42
C HIS A 83 -12.57 10.64 36.07
#